data_AF-A0A0K3BNY3-F1
#
_entry.id   AF-A0A0K3BNY3-F1
#
_cell.length_a   1.000
_cell.length_b   1.000
_cell.length_c   1.000
_cell.angle_alpha   90.00
_cell.angle_beta   90.00
_cell.angle_gamma   90.00
#
_symmetry.space_group_name_H-M   'P 1'
#
loop_
_entity.id
_entity.type
_entity.pdbx_description
1 polymer ?
#
loop_
_entity_poly.entity_id
_entity_poly.type
_entity_poly.pdbx_seq_one_letter_code
_entity_poly.pdbx_strand_id
1 'polypeptide(L)'
;MRLSILDNGHRLRARIFLTTTARLSRVDSPDIVKMLMYRPDFLTRTLLDLSAPAMRGPSYWTAGEREYLAMCTARRHRCPFCVDTHAELTRIAGRGEIDPDDPGSARGELVAVRDFLDALSTTPDNADAGRLRAEAVPDHAIVEALRVRVVWNIVNRLANVFGFELREGQLRSGTRALHRFGYRFPGFLLAGGAPTADHGDAVENLRHAVLNGPGHTDPALRAAAASGGTLGEPWRSYASTVRDASYRITSADMDALTATGHTEDEIFEVTVAVAAGVALAEYDAGRLAIEQ
;
A
#
# COMPACT_ATOMS: atom_id res chain seq x y z
N MET A 1 -2.51 -15.12 -16.54
CA MET A 1 -2.37 -15.47 -15.08
C MET A 1 -2.23 -14.19 -14.24
N ARG A 2 -2.13 -14.26 -12.89
CA ARG A 2 -1.44 -13.19 -12.14
C ARG A 2 0.05 -13.21 -12.50
N LEU A 3 0.80 -12.14 -12.21
CA LEU A 3 2.25 -12.07 -12.49
C LEU A 3 2.98 -13.28 -11.88
N SER A 4 3.47 -14.17 -12.74
CA SER A 4 4.09 -15.44 -12.33
C SER A 4 5.39 -15.25 -11.55
N ILE A 5 6.09 -14.14 -11.78
CA ILE A 5 7.25 -13.69 -11.03
C ILE A 5 6.98 -13.55 -9.52
N LEU A 6 5.73 -13.26 -9.11
CA LEU A 6 5.37 -13.17 -7.69
C LEU A 6 5.28 -14.53 -7.02
N ASP A 7 5.20 -15.62 -7.79
CA ASP A 7 5.26 -16.98 -7.25
C ASP A 7 6.65 -17.60 -7.44
N ASN A 8 7.31 -17.32 -8.56
CA ASN A 8 8.49 -18.07 -9.00
C ASN A 8 9.79 -17.25 -9.12
N GLY A 9 9.70 -15.92 -9.18
CA GLY A 9 10.82 -15.03 -9.47
C GLY A 9 11.64 -14.60 -8.24
N HIS A 10 11.43 -15.25 -7.09
CA HIS A 10 12.10 -14.90 -5.84
C HIS A 10 13.59 -15.25 -5.81
N ARG A 11 14.38 -14.40 -5.16
CA ARG A 11 15.78 -14.69 -4.79
C ARG A 11 15.86 -16.01 -4.00
N LEU A 12 16.97 -16.75 -4.10
CA LEU A 12 17.13 -18.07 -3.47
C LEU A 12 16.75 -18.09 -1.98
N ARG A 13 17.23 -17.10 -1.20
CA ARG A 13 16.89 -16.97 0.23
C ARG A 13 15.40 -16.82 0.49
N ALA A 14 14.71 -16.04 -0.35
CA ALA A 14 13.29 -15.79 -0.25
C ALA A 14 12.50 -17.05 -0.57
N ARG A 15 12.87 -17.75 -1.64
CA ARG A 15 12.27 -19.03 -2.03
C ARG A 15 12.40 -20.10 -0.94
N ILE A 16 13.59 -20.23 -0.32
CA ILE A 16 13.82 -21.17 0.79
C ILE A 16 12.92 -20.82 1.97
N PHE A 17 12.83 -19.54 2.33
CA PHE A 17 11.98 -19.08 3.43
C PHE A 17 10.50 -19.40 3.18
N LEU A 18 9.94 -18.96 2.04
CA LEU A 18 8.54 -19.18 1.66
C LEU A 18 8.18 -20.68 1.66
N THR A 19 9.05 -21.51 1.11
CA THR A 19 8.84 -22.97 1.06
C THR A 19 8.86 -23.58 2.46
N THR A 20 9.80 -23.15 3.30
CA THR A 20 9.96 -23.71 4.66
C THR A 20 8.79 -23.31 5.56
N THR A 21 8.41 -22.03 5.56
CA THR A 21 7.31 -21.53 6.40
C THR A 21 5.96 -22.09 5.96
N ALA A 22 5.73 -22.23 4.64
CA ALA A 22 4.51 -22.87 4.14
C ALA A 22 4.41 -24.34 4.56
N ARG A 23 5.52 -25.09 4.49
CA ARG A 23 5.55 -26.50 4.95
C ARG A 23 5.33 -26.65 6.45
N LEU A 24 5.95 -25.80 7.26
CA LEU A 24 5.83 -25.86 8.73
C LEU A 24 4.44 -25.44 9.21
N SER A 25 3.87 -24.40 8.62
CA SER A 25 2.53 -23.89 9.00
C SER A 25 1.38 -24.67 8.36
N ARG A 26 1.66 -25.44 7.29
CA ARG A 26 0.66 -26.09 6.42
C ARG A 26 -0.33 -25.10 5.79
N VAL A 27 0.06 -23.84 5.68
CA VAL A 27 -0.71 -22.76 5.04
C VAL A 27 0.17 -22.16 3.96
N ASP A 28 -0.36 -21.89 2.76
CA ASP A 28 0.42 -21.24 1.72
C ASP A 28 0.91 -19.85 2.18
N SER A 29 2.04 -19.40 1.63
CA SER A 29 2.54 -18.05 1.93
C SER A 29 1.54 -16.99 1.46
N PRO A 30 1.15 -16.02 2.31
CA PRO A 30 0.26 -14.95 1.88
C PRO A 30 0.82 -14.16 0.70
N ASP A 31 -0.06 -13.73 -0.20
CA ASP A 31 0.38 -13.05 -1.43
C ASP A 31 1.11 -11.72 -1.16
N ILE A 32 0.71 -11.01 -0.10
CA ILE A 32 1.47 -9.83 0.38
C ILE A 32 2.91 -10.19 0.75
N VAL A 33 3.15 -11.34 1.40
CA VAL A 33 4.49 -11.77 1.79
C VAL A 33 5.33 -12.09 0.55
N LYS A 34 4.73 -12.78 -0.43
CA LYS A 34 5.37 -13.03 -1.73
C LYS A 34 5.75 -11.72 -2.41
N MET A 35 4.82 -10.77 -2.53
CA MET A 35 5.09 -9.45 -3.14
C MET A 35 6.21 -8.69 -2.43
N LEU A 36 6.18 -8.62 -1.09
CA LEU A 36 7.22 -7.92 -0.31
C LEU A 36 8.61 -8.56 -0.50
N MET A 37 8.70 -9.85 -0.81
CA MET A 37 9.99 -10.55 -0.96
C MET A 37 10.55 -10.56 -2.38
N TYR A 38 9.74 -10.19 -3.39
CA TYR A 38 10.13 -10.28 -4.80
C TYR A 38 11.32 -9.37 -5.14
N ARG A 39 11.15 -8.06 -4.96
CA ARG A 39 12.19 -7.05 -5.24
C ARG A 39 12.24 -6.00 -4.14
N PRO A 40 12.83 -6.37 -2.98
CA PRO A 40 12.73 -5.55 -1.79
C PRO A 40 13.40 -4.19 -1.90
N ASP A 41 14.39 -4.07 -2.79
CA ASP A 41 15.16 -2.84 -3.02
C ASP A 41 14.38 -1.81 -3.85
N PHE A 42 13.34 -2.24 -4.59
CA PHE A 42 12.52 -1.35 -5.44
C PHE A 42 11.36 -0.72 -4.68
N LEU A 43 10.70 -1.47 -3.80
CA LEU A 43 9.51 -1.02 -3.06
C LEU A 43 9.56 -1.38 -1.58
N THR A 44 9.83 -2.64 -1.25
CA THR A 44 9.50 -3.18 0.07
C THR A 44 10.19 -2.45 1.20
N ARG A 45 11.49 -2.14 1.08
CA ARG A 45 12.22 -1.49 2.19
C ARG A 45 11.60 -0.16 2.55
N THR A 46 11.45 0.73 1.57
CA THR A 46 10.88 2.06 1.79
C THR A 46 9.40 2.00 2.20
N LEU A 47 8.64 1.04 1.65
CA LEU A 47 7.26 0.80 2.08
C LEU A 47 7.18 0.31 3.54
N LEU A 48 8.11 -0.53 4.00
CA LEU A 48 8.15 -1.02 5.38
C LEU A 48 8.68 0.03 6.36
N ASP A 49 9.67 0.82 5.94
CA ASP A 49 10.19 1.96 6.70
C ASP A 49 9.10 3.02 6.92
N LEU A 50 8.14 3.15 6.01
CA LEU A 50 6.95 3.98 6.19
C LEU A 50 5.84 3.28 7.01
N SER A 51 5.49 2.03 6.68
CA SER A 51 4.32 1.34 7.25
C SER A 51 4.49 0.92 8.71
N ALA A 52 5.68 0.47 9.13
CA ALA A 52 5.93 0.07 10.51
C ALA A 52 5.72 1.23 11.52
N PRO A 53 6.34 2.42 11.33
CA PRO A 53 6.05 3.56 12.20
C PRO A 53 4.63 4.09 12.02
N ALA A 54 4.11 4.16 10.78
CA ALA A 54 2.75 4.64 10.55
C ALA A 54 1.71 3.82 11.29
N MET A 55 1.81 2.48 11.29
CA MET A 55 0.80 1.59 11.87
C MET A 55 1.03 1.23 13.35
N ARG A 56 2.27 1.29 13.85
CA ARG A 56 2.60 0.84 15.21
C ARG A 56 3.53 1.76 16.00
N GLY A 57 4.05 2.82 15.39
CA GLY A 57 4.80 3.85 16.09
C GLY A 57 3.93 4.71 17.01
N PRO A 58 4.54 5.59 17.82
CA PRO A 58 3.83 6.64 18.56
C PRO A 58 2.95 7.45 17.62
N SER A 59 1.71 7.72 18.02
CA SER A 59 0.72 8.42 17.21
C SER A 59 -0.41 8.96 18.09
N TYR A 60 -1.05 10.03 17.64
CA TYR A 60 -2.33 10.49 18.17
C TYR A 60 -3.43 9.43 18.02
N TRP A 61 -3.37 8.64 16.94
CA TRP A 61 -4.32 7.58 16.65
C TRP A 61 -3.93 6.27 17.32
N THR A 62 -4.91 5.57 17.89
CA THR A 62 -4.65 4.24 18.44
C THR A 62 -4.22 3.27 17.33
N ALA A 63 -3.67 2.11 17.72
CA ALA A 63 -3.40 1.07 16.73
C ALA A 63 -4.70 0.61 16.03
N GLY A 64 -5.80 0.45 16.77
CA GLY A 64 -7.11 0.11 16.22
C GLY A 64 -7.64 1.18 15.24
N GLU A 65 -7.56 2.46 15.58
CA GLU A 65 -8.00 3.56 14.70
C GLU A 65 -7.21 3.59 13.38
N ARG A 66 -5.91 3.31 13.41
CA ARG A 66 -5.08 3.24 12.19
C ARG A 66 -5.45 2.05 11.30
N GLU A 67 -5.77 0.89 11.90
CA GLU A 67 -6.31 -0.26 11.16
C GLU A 67 -7.68 0.04 10.56
N TYR A 68 -8.52 0.77 11.29
CA TYR A 68 -9.82 1.20 10.80
C TYR A 68 -9.68 2.14 9.58
N LEU A 69 -8.77 3.12 9.62
CA LEU A 69 -8.46 3.98 8.46
C LEU A 69 -7.94 3.19 7.26
N ALA A 70 -7.10 2.17 7.51
CA ALA A 70 -6.62 1.25 6.49
C ALA A 70 -7.77 0.45 5.86
N MET A 71 -8.69 -0.07 6.68
CA MET A 71 -9.90 -0.76 6.25
C MET A 71 -10.81 0.14 5.40
N CYS A 72 -11.06 1.39 5.83
CA CYS A 72 -11.84 2.36 5.06
C CYS A 72 -11.22 2.63 3.69
N THR A 73 -9.89 2.81 3.64
CA THR A 73 -9.15 2.95 2.38
C THR A 73 -9.27 1.69 1.51
N ALA A 74 -9.31 0.50 2.09
CA ALA A 74 -9.52 -0.76 1.36
C ALA A 74 -10.94 -0.91 0.81
N ARG A 75 -11.96 -0.50 1.57
CA ARG A 75 -13.36 -0.45 1.10
C ARG A 75 -13.49 0.46 -0.12
N ARG A 76 -12.85 1.64 -0.09
CA ARG A 76 -12.83 2.56 -1.24
C ARG A 76 -12.22 1.93 -2.50
N HIS A 77 -11.09 1.25 -2.35
CA HIS A 77 -10.43 0.56 -3.46
C HIS A 77 -11.06 -0.78 -3.85
N ARG A 78 -12.14 -1.20 -3.17
CA ARG A 78 -12.81 -2.50 -3.37
C ARG A 78 -11.83 -3.67 -3.25
N CYS A 79 -10.95 -3.62 -2.25
CA CYS A 79 -9.91 -4.62 -2.03
C CYS A 79 -10.30 -5.59 -0.90
N PRO A 80 -10.93 -6.74 -1.20
CA PRO A 80 -11.48 -7.65 -0.17
C PRO A 80 -10.38 -8.19 0.75
N PHE A 81 -9.22 -8.56 0.20
CA PHE A 81 -8.06 -9.03 0.98
C PHE A 81 -7.72 -8.06 2.13
N CYS A 82 -7.63 -6.76 1.80
CA CYS A 82 -7.29 -5.73 2.77
C CYS A 82 -8.48 -5.38 3.68
N VAL A 83 -9.71 -5.37 3.18
CA VAL A 83 -10.91 -5.14 4.02
C VAL A 83 -10.99 -6.16 5.15
N ASP A 84 -10.91 -7.44 4.82
CA ASP A 84 -11.06 -8.52 5.82
C ASP A 84 -9.87 -8.54 6.79
N THR A 85 -8.66 -8.35 6.27
CA THR A 85 -7.43 -8.31 7.08
C THR A 85 -7.44 -7.14 8.07
N HIS A 86 -7.84 -5.94 7.63
CA HIS A 86 -7.87 -4.76 8.49
C HIS A 86 -9.06 -4.72 9.44
N ALA A 87 -10.20 -5.30 9.07
CA ALA A 87 -11.31 -5.49 10.01
C ALA A 87 -10.85 -6.35 11.20
N GLU A 88 -10.20 -7.49 10.93
CA GLU A 88 -9.65 -8.34 11.99
C GLU A 88 -8.53 -7.64 12.78
N LEU A 89 -7.64 -6.90 12.11
CA LEU A 89 -6.59 -6.14 12.79
C LEU A 89 -7.15 -5.04 13.70
N THR A 90 -8.25 -4.39 13.29
CA THR A 90 -8.96 -3.41 14.13
C THR A 90 -9.42 -4.07 15.44
N ARG A 91 -10.01 -5.28 15.36
CA ARG A 91 -10.46 -6.02 16.55
C ARG A 91 -9.33 -6.45 17.48
N ILE A 92 -8.19 -6.89 16.93
CA ILE A 92 -7.08 -7.40 17.77
C ILE A 92 -6.11 -6.32 18.25
N ALA A 93 -5.98 -5.21 17.52
CA ALA A 93 -5.09 -4.11 17.87
C ALA A 93 -5.79 -3.04 18.72
N GLY A 94 -7.11 -2.91 18.58
CA GLY A 94 -7.96 -2.08 19.43
C GLY A 94 -8.17 -2.70 20.81
N ARG A 95 -8.68 -1.86 21.72
CA ARG A 95 -9.15 -2.17 23.07
C ARG A 95 -10.66 -2.01 23.20
N GLY A 96 -11.38 -2.01 22.08
CA GLY A 96 -12.82 -1.78 21.99
C GLY A 96 -13.23 -0.33 21.75
N GLU A 97 -12.27 0.58 21.48
CA GLU A 97 -12.54 1.98 21.16
C GLU A 97 -13.12 2.20 19.76
N ILE A 98 -12.98 1.21 18.87
CA ILE A 98 -13.45 1.27 17.49
C ILE A 98 -13.89 -0.13 17.05
N ASP A 99 -15.07 -0.21 16.44
CA ASP A 99 -15.62 -1.42 15.87
C ASP A 99 -15.57 -1.34 14.33
N PRO A 100 -14.91 -2.27 13.63
CA PRO A 100 -14.85 -2.27 12.16
C PRO A 100 -16.22 -2.46 11.47
N ASP A 101 -17.21 -3.00 12.19
CA ASP A 101 -18.54 -3.30 11.67
C ASP A 101 -19.57 -2.21 12.02
N ASP A 102 -19.24 -1.30 12.96
CA ASP A 102 -20.08 -0.16 13.33
C ASP A 102 -19.35 1.17 13.09
N PRO A 103 -19.61 1.86 11.95
CA PRO A 103 -19.05 3.18 11.68
C PRO A 103 -19.41 4.26 12.72
N GLY A 104 -20.49 4.07 13.50
CA GLY A 104 -20.91 4.97 14.57
C GLY A 104 -20.02 4.91 15.80
N SER A 105 -19.18 3.88 15.94
CA SER A 105 -18.21 3.75 17.02
C SER A 105 -17.03 4.72 16.91
N ALA A 106 -16.80 5.31 15.73
CA ALA A 106 -15.71 6.26 15.50
C ALA A 106 -15.98 7.63 16.16
N ARG A 107 -15.01 8.15 16.92
CA ARG A 107 -15.06 9.50 17.46
C ARG A 107 -14.97 10.59 16.39
N GLY A 108 -15.38 11.81 16.75
CA GLY A 108 -15.50 12.96 15.83
C GLY A 108 -14.23 13.24 15.03
N GLU A 109 -13.06 13.20 15.68
CA GLU A 109 -11.76 13.44 15.05
C GLU A 109 -11.42 12.38 13.99
N LEU A 110 -11.73 11.10 14.28
CA LEU A 110 -11.48 9.99 13.36
C LEU A 110 -12.41 10.06 12.14
N VAL A 111 -13.67 10.45 12.38
CA VAL A 111 -14.64 10.71 11.32
C VAL A 111 -14.16 11.86 10.43
N ALA A 112 -13.73 12.97 11.02
CA ALA A 112 -13.24 14.13 10.29
C ALA A 112 -12.01 13.82 9.43
N VAL A 113 -11.02 13.09 9.97
CA VAL A 113 -9.82 12.74 9.20
C VAL A 113 -10.12 11.73 8.11
N ARG A 114 -11.00 10.74 8.34
CA ARG A 114 -11.43 9.81 7.29
C ARG A 114 -12.10 10.56 6.14
N ASP A 115 -13.04 11.45 6.44
CA ASP A 115 -13.78 12.19 5.42
C ASP A 115 -12.83 13.12 4.63
N PHE A 116 -11.85 13.74 5.29
CA PHE A 116 -10.78 14.49 4.63
C PHE A 116 -9.93 13.62 3.69
N LEU A 117 -9.48 12.43 4.15
CA LEU A 117 -8.74 11.48 3.32
C LEU A 117 -9.55 11.01 2.09
N ASP A 118 -10.87 10.87 2.23
CA ASP A 118 -11.74 10.51 1.12
C ASP A 118 -11.94 11.66 0.13
N ALA A 119 -11.99 12.91 0.61
CA ALA A 119 -12.06 14.10 -0.23
C ALA A 119 -10.80 14.27 -1.09
N LEU A 120 -9.62 13.94 -0.57
CA LEU A 120 -8.35 13.99 -1.33
C LEU A 120 -8.37 13.10 -2.58
N SER A 121 -9.12 12.01 -2.57
CA SER A 121 -9.26 11.14 -3.74
C SER A 121 -10.31 11.60 -4.76
N THR A 122 -11.16 12.59 -4.43
CA THR A 122 -12.19 13.09 -5.36
C THR A 122 -11.91 14.50 -5.84
N THR A 123 -11.39 15.34 -4.94
CA THR A 123 -11.22 16.78 -5.12
C THR A 123 -9.92 17.23 -4.43
N PRO A 124 -8.75 16.72 -4.85
CA PRO A 124 -7.48 16.98 -4.16
C PRO A 124 -7.17 18.47 -4.01
N ASP A 125 -7.46 19.28 -5.04
CA ASP A 125 -7.18 20.73 -5.03
C ASP A 125 -8.10 21.55 -4.11
N ASN A 126 -9.21 20.96 -3.65
CA ASN A 126 -10.24 21.63 -2.85
C ASN A 126 -10.62 20.81 -1.61
N ALA A 127 -9.72 19.97 -1.10
CA ALA A 127 -10.00 19.15 0.07
C ALA A 127 -10.20 20.05 1.31
N ASP A 128 -11.43 20.12 1.82
CA ASP A 128 -11.79 21.00 2.92
C ASP A 128 -11.28 20.45 4.27
N ALA A 129 -10.34 21.17 4.89
CA ALA A 129 -9.86 20.90 6.23
C ALA A 129 -10.73 21.55 7.34
N GLY A 130 -11.84 22.22 7.00
CA GLY A 130 -12.71 22.92 7.94
C GLY A 130 -13.24 22.03 9.06
N ARG A 131 -13.66 20.80 8.74
CA ARG A 131 -14.12 19.84 9.75
C ARG A 131 -13.00 19.37 10.68
N LEU A 132 -11.77 19.23 10.18
CA LEU A 132 -10.60 18.91 11.01
C LEU A 132 -10.35 19.98 12.06
N ARG A 133 -10.47 21.27 11.68
CA ARG A 133 -10.35 22.40 12.61
C ARG A 133 -11.48 22.44 13.63
N ALA A 134 -12.72 22.18 13.20
CA ALA A 134 -13.90 22.16 14.07
C ALA A 134 -13.79 21.09 15.17
N GLU A 135 -13.23 19.92 14.82
CA GLU A 135 -12.96 18.82 15.75
C GLU A 135 -11.60 18.95 16.48
N ALA A 136 -10.90 20.09 16.29
CA ALA A 136 -9.59 20.38 16.89
C ALA A 136 -8.53 19.28 16.66
N VAL A 137 -8.56 18.64 15.48
CA VAL A 137 -7.57 17.61 15.12
C VAL A 137 -6.19 18.28 14.93
N PRO A 138 -5.15 17.89 15.69
CA PRO A 138 -3.83 18.49 15.54
C PRO A 138 -3.19 18.18 14.19
N ASP A 139 -2.43 19.12 13.62
CA ASP A 139 -1.78 18.95 12.31
C ASP A 139 -0.93 17.68 12.21
N HIS A 140 -0.16 17.35 13.26
CA HIS A 140 0.65 16.14 13.32
C HIS A 140 -0.18 14.86 13.20
N ALA A 141 -1.39 14.83 13.79
CA ALA A 141 -2.31 13.71 13.68
C ALA A 141 -2.82 13.55 12.24
N ILE A 142 -3.05 14.66 11.53
CA ILE A 142 -3.44 14.63 10.11
C ILE A 142 -2.30 14.04 9.26
N VAL A 143 -1.04 14.40 9.53
CA VAL A 143 0.13 13.81 8.84
C VAL A 143 0.24 12.32 9.08
N GLU A 144 0.04 11.88 10.33
CA GLU A 144 0.06 10.47 10.69
C GLU A 144 -1.01 9.68 9.90
N ALA A 145 -2.22 10.22 9.77
CA ALA A 145 -3.29 9.63 8.98
C ALA A 145 -2.98 9.63 7.47
N LEU A 146 -2.37 10.71 6.95
CA LEU A 146 -1.89 10.77 5.56
C LEU A 146 -0.83 9.71 5.27
N ARG A 147 0.10 9.43 6.21
CA ARG A 147 1.08 8.36 6.05
C ARG A 147 0.44 6.97 6.03
N VAL A 148 -0.58 6.73 6.88
CA VAL A 148 -1.41 5.51 6.80
C VAL A 148 -2.08 5.42 5.42
N ARG A 149 -2.63 6.54 4.92
CA ARG A 149 -3.26 6.60 3.59
C ARG A 149 -2.28 6.24 2.48
N VAL A 150 -1.05 6.74 2.48
CA VAL A 150 -0.04 6.43 1.45
C VAL A 150 0.20 4.91 1.36
N VAL A 151 0.44 4.27 2.50
CA VAL A 151 0.72 2.83 2.56
C VAL A 151 -0.42 2.02 1.97
N TRP A 152 -1.65 2.26 2.43
CA TRP A 152 -2.79 1.43 2.04
C TRP A 152 -3.35 1.82 0.68
N ASN A 153 -3.15 3.05 0.22
CA ASN A 153 -3.43 3.41 -1.16
C ASN A 153 -2.58 2.58 -2.13
N ILE A 154 -1.28 2.44 -1.85
CA ILE A 154 -0.36 1.60 -2.64
C ILE A 154 -0.75 0.13 -2.51
N VAL A 155 -0.77 -0.42 -1.30
CA VAL A 155 -0.97 -1.86 -1.08
C VAL A 155 -2.31 -2.34 -1.62
N ASN A 156 -3.39 -1.58 -1.46
CA ASN A 156 -4.71 -2.00 -1.95
C ASN A 156 -4.76 -2.09 -3.48
N ARG A 157 -4.13 -1.13 -4.19
CA ARG A 157 -4.04 -1.18 -5.67
C ARG A 157 -3.19 -2.37 -6.12
N LEU A 158 -2.04 -2.60 -5.48
CA LEU A 158 -1.19 -3.76 -5.80
C LEU A 158 -1.90 -5.08 -5.50
N ALA A 159 -2.62 -5.17 -4.38
CA ALA A 159 -3.38 -6.36 -4.02
C ALA A 159 -4.47 -6.68 -5.04
N ASN A 160 -5.20 -5.66 -5.53
CA ASN A 160 -6.17 -5.83 -6.60
C ASN A 160 -5.51 -6.28 -7.91
N VAL A 161 -4.48 -5.57 -8.36
CA VAL A 161 -3.82 -5.82 -9.66
C VAL A 161 -3.13 -7.17 -9.68
N PHE A 162 -2.51 -7.58 -8.58
CA PHE A 162 -1.77 -8.84 -8.48
C PHE A 162 -2.64 -10.01 -8.01
N GLY A 163 -3.96 -9.81 -7.85
CA GLY A 163 -4.90 -10.86 -7.50
C GLY A 163 -4.58 -11.51 -6.16
N PHE A 164 -4.48 -10.71 -5.11
CA PHE A 164 -4.26 -11.22 -3.76
C PHE A 164 -5.50 -11.96 -3.27
N GLU A 165 -5.28 -13.16 -2.76
CA GLU A 165 -6.34 -14.00 -2.22
C GLU A 165 -6.06 -14.32 -0.75
N LEU A 166 -7.10 -14.17 0.07
CA LEU A 166 -7.09 -14.58 1.46
C LEU A 166 -7.50 -16.05 1.53
N ARG A 167 -6.52 -16.96 1.57
CA ARG A 167 -6.77 -18.41 1.60
C ARG A 167 -7.17 -18.87 3.00
N GLU A 168 -7.80 -20.04 3.08
CA GLU A 168 -8.20 -20.63 4.35
C GLU A 168 -7.03 -20.71 5.34
N GLY A 169 -7.26 -20.31 6.59
CA GLY A 169 -6.24 -20.28 7.64
C GLY A 169 -5.27 -19.10 7.62
N GLN A 170 -5.20 -18.31 6.53
CA GLN A 170 -4.29 -17.16 6.43
C GLN A 170 -4.75 -15.97 7.28
N LEU A 171 -6.05 -15.72 7.43
CA LEU A 171 -6.56 -14.54 8.13
C LEU A 171 -6.06 -14.48 9.57
N ARG A 172 -6.37 -15.50 10.38
CA ARG A 172 -5.99 -15.50 11.81
C ARG A 172 -4.47 -15.59 12.02
N SER A 173 -3.77 -16.39 11.22
CA SER A 173 -2.32 -16.57 11.37
C SER A 173 -1.55 -15.32 10.91
N GLY A 174 -1.94 -14.73 9.79
CA GLY A 174 -1.36 -13.53 9.21
C GLY A 174 -1.59 -12.29 10.08
N THR A 175 -2.82 -12.04 10.52
CA THR A 175 -3.14 -10.89 11.38
C THR A 175 -2.45 -10.98 12.75
N ARG A 176 -2.35 -12.16 13.35
CA ARG A 176 -1.55 -12.37 14.57
C ARG A 176 -0.07 -12.10 14.34
N ALA A 177 0.50 -12.55 13.23
CA ALA A 177 1.89 -12.27 12.89
C ALA A 177 2.12 -10.76 12.67
N LEU A 178 1.25 -10.10 11.89
CA LEU A 178 1.30 -8.66 11.66
C LEU A 178 1.17 -7.86 12.96
N HIS A 179 0.23 -8.24 13.83
CA HIS A 179 0.07 -7.63 15.15
C HIS A 179 1.31 -7.84 16.02
N ARG A 180 1.87 -9.06 16.05
CA ARG A 180 3.03 -9.42 16.86
C ARG A 180 4.31 -8.71 16.42
N PHE A 181 4.57 -8.62 15.12
CA PHE A 181 5.81 -8.05 14.57
C PHE A 181 5.67 -6.57 14.20
N GLY A 182 4.45 -6.05 14.20
CA GLY A 182 4.15 -4.64 13.96
C GLY A 182 4.63 -4.16 12.60
N TYR A 183 4.28 -4.89 11.54
CA TYR A 183 4.69 -4.62 10.15
C TYR A 183 6.21 -4.65 9.90
N ARG A 184 7.02 -5.12 10.85
CA ARG A 184 8.45 -5.35 10.63
C ARG A 184 8.67 -6.69 9.97
N PHE A 185 9.63 -6.74 9.05
CA PHE A 185 10.01 -7.94 8.33
C PHE A 185 11.48 -8.30 8.62
N PRO A 186 11.87 -9.58 8.64
CA PRO A 186 13.24 -9.96 8.91
C PRO A 186 14.23 -9.36 7.89
N GLY A 187 15.15 -8.51 8.35
CA GLY A 187 16.03 -7.73 7.47
C GLY A 187 16.90 -8.57 6.52
N PHE A 188 17.28 -9.80 6.92
CA PHE A 188 18.06 -10.70 6.06
C PHE A 188 17.29 -11.14 4.80
N LEU A 189 15.95 -11.18 4.84
CA LEU A 189 15.10 -11.47 3.67
C LEU A 189 15.04 -10.27 2.73
N LEU A 190 15.15 -9.07 3.28
CA LEU A 190 15.12 -7.82 2.54
C LEU A 190 16.50 -7.41 2.00
N ALA A 191 17.59 -8.01 2.48
CA ALA A 191 18.97 -7.67 2.09
C ALA A 191 19.20 -7.73 0.55
N GLY A 192 20.18 -6.97 0.05
CA GLY A 192 20.51 -6.80 -1.38
C GLY A 192 20.52 -5.34 -1.85
N GLY A 193 21.10 -5.03 -3.02
CA GLY A 193 21.06 -3.67 -3.58
C GLY A 193 21.81 -2.58 -2.78
N ALA A 194 21.79 -1.36 -3.31
CA ALA A 194 22.36 -0.20 -2.64
C ALA A 194 21.52 0.18 -1.39
N PRO A 195 22.13 0.83 -0.38
CA PRO A 195 21.37 1.48 0.69
C PRO A 195 20.33 2.42 0.07
N THR A 196 19.13 2.46 0.65
CA THR A 196 18.16 3.50 0.33
C THR A 196 18.79 4.84 0.66
N ALA A 197 18.91 5.72 -0.35
CA ALA A 197 19.32 7.09 -0.10
C ALA A 197 18.33 7.73 0.87
N ASP A 198 18.84 8.40 1.88
CA ASP A 198 18.02 9.10 2.87
C ASP A 198 17.76 10.53 2.38
N HIS A 199 16.51 10.79 2.03
CA HIS A 199 15.97 12.08 1.59
C HIS A 199 15.25 12.82 2.74
N GLY A 200 15.48 12.40 3.99
CA GLY A 200 15.03 13.10 5.19
C GLY A 200 13.61 12.78 5.65
N ASP A 201 12.79 12.12 4.82
CA ASP A 201 11.45 11.63 5.19
C ASP A 201 11.14 10.27 4.52
N ALA A 202 10.41 9.40 5.21
CA ALA A 202 10.09 8.06 4.73
C ALA A 202 9.21 8.06 3.46
N VAL A 203 8.32 9.04 3.30
CA VAL A 203 7.49 9.23 2.10
C VAL A 203 8.38 9.65 0.93
N GLU A 204 9.36 10.52 1.16
CA GLU A 204 10.29 10.94 0.11
C GLU A 204 11.28 9.83 -0.28
N ASN A 205 11.72 9.03 0.69
CA ASN A 205 12.51 7.82 0.42
C ASN A 205 11.74 6.84 -0.48
N LEU A 206 10.45 6.63 -0.21
CA LEU A 206 9.57 5.83 -1.04
C LEU A 206 9.41 6.42 -2.45
N ARG A 207 9.15 7.72 -2.56
CA ARG A 207 9.05 8.45 -3.83
C ARG A 207 10.31 8.26 -4.67
N HIS A 208 11.48 8.49 -4.07
CA HIS A 208 12.75 8.36 -4.77
C HIS A 208 13.01 6.93 -5.23
N ALA A 209 12.85 5.94 -4.35
CA ALA A 209 13.09 4.54 -4.67
C ALA A 209 12.24 4.08 -5.86
N VAL A 210 10.94 4.41 -5.84
CA VAL A 210 9.99 3.97 -6.87
C VAL A 210 10.14 4.73 -8.18
N LEU A 211 10.42 6.03 -8.17
CA LEU A 211 10.42 6.84 -9.41
C LEU A 211 11.81 7.03 -10.03
N ASN A 212 12.85 7.10 -9.20
CA ASN A 212 14.21 7.46 -9.62
C ASN A 212 15.22 6.32 -9.41
N GLY A 213 14.94 5.43 -8.46
CA GLY A 213 15.81 4.30 -8.12
C GLY A 213 16.01 3.32 -9.28
N PRO A 214 17.00 2.41 -9.19
CA PRO A 214 17.28 1.44 -10.24
C PRO A 214 16.10 0.49 -10.49
N GLY A 215 15.85 0.17 -11.77
CA GLY A 215 14.76 -0.71 -12.19
C GLY A 215 15.00 -1.29 -13.60
N HIS A 216 14.06 -2.10 -14.06
CA HIS A 216 13.98 -2.59 -15.44
C HIS A 216 13.34 -1.57 -16.37
N THR A 217 12.54 -0.65 -15.82
CA THR A 217 11.89 0.44 -16.55
C THR A 217 12.66 1.75 -16.41
N ASP A 218 12.62 2.54 -17.49
CA ASP A 218 13.18 3.89 -17.50
C ASP A 218 12.52 4.76 -16.41
N PRO A 219 13.28 5.52 -15.60
CA PRO A 219 12.72 6.49 -14.64
C PRO A 219 11.68 7.44 -15.25
N ALA A 220 11.85 7.87 -16.50
CA ALA A 220 10.90 8.73 -17.20
C ALA A 220 9.55 8.04 -17.44
N LEU A 221 9.55 6.74 -17.75
CA LEU A 221 8.32 5.94 -17.87
C LEU A 221 7.60 5.87 -16.52
N ARG A 222 8.33 5.60 -15.44
CA ARG A 222 7.75 5.53 -14.08
C ARG A 222 7.20 6.87 -13.63
N ALA A 223 7.91 7.97 -13.88
CA ALA A 223 7.45 9.32 -13.57
C ALA A 223 6.17 9.70 -14.37
N ALA A 224 6.11 9.38 -15.65
CA ALA A 224 4.92 9.58 -16.48
C ALA A 224 3.73 8.74 -15.98
N ALA A 225 3.99 7.47 -15.63
CA ALA A 225 2.96 6.58 -15.08
C ALA A 225 2.43 7.06 -13.73
N ALA A 226 3.30 7.52 -12.84
CA ALA A 226 2.94 8.06 -11.53
C ALA A 226 2.07 9.32 -11.63
N SER A 227 2.52 10.30 -12.42
CA SER A 227 1.83 11.60 -12.59
C SER A 227 0.57 11.54 -13.43
N GLY A 228 0.34 10.45 -14.18
CA GLY A 228 -0.72 10.41 -15.20
C GLY A 228 -0.40 11.26 -16.43
N GLY A 229 0.89 11.51 -16.67
CA GLY A 229 1.38 12.25 -17.83
C GLY A 229 1.24 11.49 -19.16
N THR A 230 1.87 12.01 -20.20
CA THR A 230 1.76 11.47 -21.56
C THR A 230 2.43 10.09 -21.67
N LEU A 231 1.62 9.03 -21.66
CA LEU A 231 2.03 7.66 -21.97
C LEU A 231 1.58 7.24 -23.36
N GLY A 232 2.36 6.36 -24.01
CA GLY A 232 1.92 5.59 -25.18
C GLY A 232 1.08 4.38 -24.78
N GLU A 233 0.38 3.77 -25.75
CA GLU A 233 -0.21 2.45 -25.53
C GLU A 233 0.89 1.37 -25.50
N PRO A 234 0.72 0.29 -24.72
CA PRO A 234 -0.45 -0.05 -23.89
C PRO A 234 -0.46 0.60 -22.49
N TRP A 235 0.61 1.30 -22.11
CA TRP A 235 0.78 1.83 -20.75
C TRP A 235 -0.26 2.86 -20.34
N ARG A 236 -0.74 3.70 -21.26
CA ARG A 236 -1.77 4.71 -20.97
C ARG A 236 -3.05 4.07 -20.44
N SER A 237 -3.63 3.13 -21.19
CA SER A 237 -4.88 2.46 -20.83
C SER A 237 -4.73 1.64 -19.55
N TYR A 238 -3.59 0.94 -19.43
CA TYR A 238 -3.27 0.16 -18.24
C TYR A 238 -3.12 1.03 -16.98
N ALA A 239 -2.32 2.10 -17.04
CA ALA A 239 -2.07 2.99 -15.92
C ALA A 239 -3.34 3.72 -15.45
N SER A 240 -4.21 4.15 -16.36
CA SER A 240 -5.52 4.70 -15.98
C SER A 240 -6.36 3.66 -15.22
N THR A 241 -6.41 2.42 -15.70
CA THR A 241 -7.17 1.37 -15.02
C THR A 241 -6.60 1.06 -13.64
N VAL A 242 -5.27 0.97 -13.47
CA VAL A 242 -4.63 0.79 -12.15
C VAL A 242 -4.97 1.95 -11.20
N ARG A 243 -4.97 3.19 -11.70
CA ARG A 243 -5.28 4.40 -10.93
C ARG A 243 -6.75 4.42 -10.46
N ASP A 244 -7.67 4.23 -11.40
CA ASP A 244 -9.09 4.54 -11.21
C ASP A 244 -9.92 3.31 -10.81
N ALA A 245 -9.49 2.12 -11.24
CA ALA A 245 -10.28 0.90 -11.14
C ALA A 245 -9.41 -0.36 -11.03
N SER A 246 -8.38 -0.35 -10.17
CA SER A 246 -7.45 -1.49 -10.00
C SER A 246 -8.14 -2.84 -9.80
N TYR A 247 -9.31 -2.86 -9.15
CA TYR A 247 -10.15 -4.05 -8.95
C TYR A 247 -10.74 -4.64 -10.23
N ARG A 248 -10.62 -3.97 -11.37
CA ARG A 248 -11.04 -4.46 -12.70
C ARG A 248 -9.91 -5.09 -13.49
N ILE A 249 -8.66 -4.91 -13.07
CA ILE A 249 -7.53 -5.55 -13.72
C ILE A 249 -7.63 -7.06 -13.48
N THR A 250 -7.45 -7.81 -14.56
CA THR A 250 -7.51 -9.26 -14.59
C THR A 250 -6.22 -9.85 -15.11
N SER A 251 -6.15 -11.18 -15.09
CA SER A 251 -5.08 -11.91 -15.75
C SER A 251 -4.99 -11.65 -17.25
N ALA A 252 -6.11 -11.35 -17.92
CA ALA A 252 -6.11 -11.08 -19.35
C ALA A 252 -5.38 -9.78 -19.71
N ASP A 253 -5.42 -8.78 -18.83
CA ASP A 253 -4.68 -7.53 -18.99
C ASP A 253 -3.16 -7.77 -18.91
N MET A 254 -2.73 -8.64 -17.98
CA MET A 254 -1.31 -9.05 -17.87
C MET A 254 -0.86 -9.84 -19.10
N ASP A 255 -1.69 -10.78 -19.54
CA ASP A 255 -1.42 -11.61 -20.72
C ASP A 255 -1.36 -10.72 -22.00
N ALA A 256 -2.19 -9.66 -22.08
CA ALA A 256 -2.13 -8.70 -23.18
C ALA A 256 -0.85 -7.85 -23.16
N LEU A 257 -0.42 -7.34 -21.99
CA LEU A 257 0.83 -6.59 -21.87
C LEU A 257 2.04 -7.46 -22.24
N THR A 258 2.10 -8.70 -21.75
CA THR A 258 3.20 -9.61 -22.08
C THR A 258 3.21 -10.01 -23.56
N ALA A 259 2.04 -10.17 -24.19
CA ALA A 259 1.94 -10.40 -25.64
C ALA A 259 2.50 -9.26 -26.50
N THR A 260 2.57 -8.04 -25.96
CA THR A 260 3.22 -6.88 -26.63
C THR A 260 4.73 -6.80 -26.42
N GLY A 261 5.33 -7.76 -25.71
CA GLY A 261 6.77 -7.84 -25.47
C GLY A 261 7.22 -7.23 -24.14
N HIS A 262 6.31 -6.73 -23.30
CA HIS A 262 6.65 -6.26 -21.96
C HIS A 262 6.90 -7.44 -21.01
N THR A 263 7.94 -7.32 -20.20
CA THR A 263 8.27 -8.31 -19.16
C THR A 263 7.37 -8.15 -17.93
N GLU A 264 7.18 -9.22 -17.17
CA GLU A 264 6.43 -9.12 -15.90
C GLU A 264 7.12 -8.18 -14.89
N ASP A 265 8.45 -8.04 -14.95
CA ASP A 265 9.20 -7.07 -14.15
C ASP A 265 8.82 -5.62 -14.49
N GLU A 266 8.71 -5.29 -15.79
CA GLU A 266 8.28 -3.96 -16.22
C GLU A 266 6.83 -3.69 -15.81
N ILE A 267 5.94 -4.69 -15.94
CA ILE A 267 4.55 -4.57 -15.50
C ILE A 267 4.48 -4.33 -13.99
N PHE A 268 5.25 -5.08 -13.20
CA PHE A 268 5.35 -4.88 -11.76
C PHE A 268 5.79 -3.44 -11.42
N GLU A 269 6.89 -2.96 -12.03
CA GLU A 269 7.43 -1.63 -11.75
C GLU A 269 6.48 -0.51 -12.14
N VAL A 270 5.84 -0.59 -13.32
CA VAL A 270 4.84 0.40 -13.75
C VAL A 270 3.63 0.40 -12.82
N THR A 271 3.14 -0.78 -12.42
CA THR A 271 2.02 -0.88 -11.47
C THR A 271 2.34 -0.17 -10.15
N VAL A 272 3.53 -0.43 -9.62
CA VAL A 272 4.01 0.20 -8.37
C VAL A 272 4.16 1.71 -8.56
N ALA A 273 4.71 2.17 -9.68
CA ALA A 273 4.84 3.60 -9.98
C ALA A 273 3.49 4.32 -10.06
N VAL A 274 2.49 3.72 -10.71
CA VAL A 274 1.12 4.28 -10.75
C VAL A 274 0.52 4.34 -9.35
N ALA A 275 0.58 3.24 -8.59
CA ALA A 275 0.01 3.17 -7.25
C ALA A 275 0.68 4.18 -6.29
N ALA A 276 2.00 4.29 -6.35
CA ALA A 276 2.76 5.27 -5.56
C ALA A 276 2.44 6.70 -5.99
N GLY A 277 2.38 6.99 -7.30
CA GLY A 277 2.08 8.33 -7.81
C GLY A 277 0.75 8.89 -7.32
N VAL A 278 -0.30 8.08 -7.33
CA VAL A 278 -1.62 8.47 -6.82
C VAL A 278 -1.58 8.72 -5.31
N ALA A 279 -0.97 7.81 -4.56
CA ALA A 279 -0.84 7.93 -3.11
C ALA A 279 -0.04 9.17 -2.69
N LEU A 280 1.03 9.48 -3.42
CA LEU A 280 1.90 10.63 -3.17
C LEU A 280 1.22 11.94 -3.55
N ALA A 281 0.47 11.99 -4.65
CA ALA A 281 -0.32 13.17 -5.02
C ALA A 281 -1.39 13.50 -3.96
N GLU A 282 -2.10 12.49 -3.43
CA GLU A 282 -3.04 12.66 -2.32
C GLU A 282 -2.32 13.18 -1.05
N TYR A 283 -1.14 12.63 -0.75
CA TYR A 283 -0.33 13.07 0.38
C TYR A 283 0.10 14.54 0.26
N ASP A 284 0.61 14.93 -0.90
CA ASP A 284 1.09 16.29 -1.17
C ASP A 284 -0.08 17.30 -1.12
N ALA A 285 -1.24 16.96 -1.67
CA ALA A 285 -2.45 17.77 -1.57
C ALA A 285 -2.94 17.91 -0.12
N GLY A 286 -2.93 16.82 0.65
CA GLY A 286 -3.31 16.83 2.06
C GLY A 286 -2.38 17.67 2.92
N ARG A 287 -1.07 17.61 2.62
CA ARG A 287 -0.03 18.44 3.25
C ARG A 287 -0.27 19.93 2.99
N LEU A 288 -0.54 20.28 1.74
CA LEU A 288 -0.83 21.65 1.33
C LEU A 288 -2.12 22.19 2.00
N ALA A 289 -3.18 21.38 2.07
CA ALA A 289 -4.48 21.82 2.59
C ALA A 289 -4.46 22.19 4.08
N ILE A 290 -3.53 21.63 4.87
CA ILE A 290 -3.39 21.95 6.30
C ILE A 290 -2.35 23.03 6.58
N GLU A 291 -1.63 23.51 5.56
CA GLU A 291 -0.75 24.68 5.65
C GLU A 291 -1.51 25.99 5.35
N GLN A 292 -2.71 25.88 4.77
CA GLN A 292 -3.63 26.98 4.46
C GLN A 292 -4.57 27.27 5.63
#